data_AF-A0A5D2QMD3-F1
#
_entry.id   AF-A0A5D2QMD3-F1
#
_cell.length_a   1.000
_cell.length_b   1.000
_cell.length_c   1.000
_cell.angle_alpha   90.00
_cell.angle_beta   90.00
_cell.angle_gamma   90.00
#
_symmetry.space_group_name_H-M   'P 1'
#
loop_
_entity.id
_entity.type
_entity.pdbx_description
1 polymer ?
#
loop_
_entity_poly.entity_id
_entity_poly.type
_entity_poly.pdbx_seq_one_letter_code
_entity_poly.pdbx_strand_id
1 'polypeptide(L)'
;MAIFSLSLKAWILVILWFILAHVAHKWDLGPIYILGTGFCTIFLNLGRRQPGDVSAYSIFNEDFRELPRTLNADAIDRDMRTGKTNYTRLRSKNNLQKAHNSNGGR
;
A
#
# COMPACT_ATOMS: atom_id res chain seq x y z
N MET A 1 20.10 29.10 9.41
CA MET A 1 20.80 28.45 10.55
C MET A 1 20.04 27.19 10.98
N ALA A 2 20.00 26.15 10.12
CA ALA A 2 19.31 24.88 10.42
C ALA A 2 20.28 23.70 10.63
N ILE A 3 21.53 23.88 10.21
CA ILE A 3 22.58 22.85 10.21
C ILE A 3 22.97 22.42 11.63
N PHE A 4 22.78 23.30 12.63
CA PHE A 4 23.06 23.02 14.05
C PHE A 4 21.89 22.40 14.81
N SER A 5 20.73 22.22 14.19
CA SER A 5 19.59 21.56 14.83
C SER A 5 19.65 20.03 14.75
N LEU A 6 20.64 19.47 14.03
CA LEU A 6 20.85 18.03 14.02
C LEU A 6 21.43 17.54 15.35
N SER A 7 20.89 16.43 15.85
CA SER A 7 21.43 15.74 17.02
C SER A 7 22.93 15.50 16.89
N LEU A 8 23.68 15.65 17.98
CA LEU A 8 25.11 15.32 18.06
C LEU A 8 25.41 13.91 17.51
N LYS A 9 24.48 12.97 17.70
CA LYS A 9 24.56 11.60 17.17
C LYS A 9 24.58 11.56 15.63
N ALA A 10 23.81 12.43 14.98
CA ALA A 10 23.77 12.52 13.53
C ALA A 10 25.08 13.10 12.96
N TRP A 11 25.67 14.10 13.64
CA TRP A 11 26.97 14.63 13.27
C TRP A 11 28.09 13.58 13.37
N ILE A 12 28.09 12.78 14.45
CA ILE A 12 29.02 11.66 14.61
C ILE A 12 28.86 10.66 13.47
N LEU A 13 27.62 10.31 13.10
CA LEU A 13 27.34 9.41 11.98
C LEU A 13 27.84 9.96 10.63
N VAL A 14 27.66 11.26 10.38
CA VAL A 14 28.15 11.91 9.16
C VAL A 14 29.67 11.86 9.09
N ILE A 15 30.36 12.22 10.17
CA ILE A 15 31.83 12.19 10.23
C ILE A 15 32.34 10.75 10.03
N LEU A 16 31.72 9.78 10.71
CA LEU A 16 32.04 8.36 10.57
C LEU A 16 31.86 7.90 9.11
N TRP A 17 30.75 8.28 8.48
CA TRP A 17 30.47 7.94 7.07
C TRP A 17 31.53 8.52 6.12
N PHE A 18 32.06 9.72 6.38
CA PHE A 18 33.16 10.27 5.58
C PHE A 18 34.48 9.51 5.74
N ILE A 19 34.81 9.07 6.96
CA ILE A 19 36.02 8.27 7.22
C ILE A 19 35.91 6.92 6.48
N LEU A 20 34.76 6.25 6.56
CA LEU A 20 34.52 5.00 5.84
C LEU A 20 34.59 5.18 4.32
N ALA A 21 34.09 6.31 3.79
CA ALA A 21 34.19 6.62 2.36
C ALA A 21 35.65 6.71 1.90
N HIS A 22 36.52 7.36 2.69
CA HIS A 22 37.94 7.46 2.38
C HIS A 22 38.64 6.09 2.38
N VAL A 23 38.31 5.23 3.36
CA VAL A 23 38.84 3.86 3.43
C VAL A 23 38.39 3.04 2.23
N ALA A 24 37.11 3.09 1.87
CA ALA A 24 36.56 2.37 0.72
C ALA A 24 37.21 2.81 -0.61
N HIS A 25 37.48 4.11 -0.77
CA HIS A 25 38.20 4.62 -1.93
C HIS A 25 39.64 4.09 -2.00
N LYS A 26 40.34 3.96 -0.87
CA LYS A 26 41.70 3.36 -0.87
C LYS A 26 41.73 1.90 -1.30
N TRP A 27 40.62 1.19 -1.15
CA TRP A 27 40.52 -0.23 -1.47
C TRP A 27 39.88 -0.47 -2.84
N ASP A 28 39.65 0.58 -3.63
CA ASP A 28 38.94 0.57 -4.92
C ASP A 28 37.48 0.06 -4.83
N LEU A 29 36.93 0.08 -3.61
CA LEU A 29 35.55 -0.29 -3.27
C LEU A 29 34.62 0.93 -3.22
N GLY A 30 35.01 2.05 -3.83
CA GLY A 30 34.19 3.27 -3.86
C GLY A 30 32.75 3.02 -4.38
N PRO A 31 32.56 2.36 -5.53
CA PRO A 31 31.22 2.09 -6.06
C PRO A 31 30.38 1.19 -5.15
N ILE A 32 30.97 0.14 -4.55
CA ILE A 32 30.23 -0.76 -3.67
C ILE A 32 29.83 -0.06 -2.36
N TYR A 33 30.66 0.87 -1.88
CA TYR A 33 30.35 1.70 -0.72
C TYR A 33 29.17 2.63 -0.98
N ILE A 34 29.12 3.31 -2.14
CA ILE A 34 28.01 4.19 -2.51
C ILE A 34 26.72 3.37 -2.71
N LEU A 35 26.81 2.23 -3.40
CA LEU A 35 25.67 1.33 -3.58
C LEU A 35 25.14 0.81 -2.24
N GLY A 36 26.02 0.27 -1.40
CA GLY A 36 25.65 -0.28 -0.09
C GLY A 36 25.05 0.78 0.83
N THR A 37 25.67 1.96 0.91
CA THR A 37 25.14 3.07 1.73
C THR A 37 23.82 3.61 1.20
N GLY A 38 23.64 3.71 -0.12
CA GLY A 38 22.39 4.09 -0.76
C GLY A 38 21.25 3.09 -0.49
N PHE A 39 21.50 1.80 -0.73
CA PHE A 39 20.53 0.74 -0.42
C PHE A 39 20.17 0.71 1.06
N CYS A 40 21.16 0.77 1.95
CA CYS A 40 20.94 0.81 3.39
C CYS A 40 20.08 2.03 3.77
N THR A 41 20.37 3.21 3.22
CA THR A 41 19.57 4.42 3.46
C THR A 41 18.13 4.25 3.03
N ILE A 42 17.89 3.63 1.86
CA ILE A 42 16.56 3.31 1.36
C ILE A 42 15.87 2.35 2.33
N PHE A 43 16.45 1.18 2.62
CA PHE A 43 15.86 0.18 3.54
C PHE A 43 15.58 0.74 4.94
N LEU A 44 16.46 1.58 5.48
CA LEU A 44 16.25 2.24 6.77
C LEU A 44 15.18 3.35 6.67
N ASN A 45 15.01 4.00 5.52
CA ASN A 45 13.93 4.96 5.24
C ASN A 45 12.61 4.31 4.80
N LEU A 46 12.55 3.00 4.54
CA LEU A 46 11.30 2.29 4.23
C LEU A 46 10.36 2.21 5.46
N GLY A 47 10.85 2.56 6.64
CA GLY A 47 10.12 2.52 7.91
C GLY A 47 8.88 3.44 7.94
N ARG A 48 7.71 2.80 7.95
CA ARG A 48 6.35 3.33 8.23
C ARG A 48 6.03 4.68 7.59
N ARG A 49 5.59 4.65 6.32
CA ARG A 49 4.72 5.70 5.80
C ARG A 49 3.43 5.73 6.62
N GLN A 50 3.15 6.86 7.25
CA GLN A 50 1.87 7.06 7.92
C GLN A 50 0.80 7.23 6.84
N PRO A 51 -0.41 6.66 7.00
CA PRO A 51 -1.51 6.95 6.10
C PRO A 51 -1.78 8.46 6.14
N GLY A 52 -1.47 9.16 5.05
CA GLY A 52 -1.49 10.63 4.96
C GLY A 52 -0.17 11.28 4.52
N ASP A 53 0.94 10.55 4.42
CA ASP A 53 2.17 11.11 3.83
C ASP A 53 1.97 11.42 2.35
N VAL A 54 2.22 12.68 2.01
CA VAL A 54 2.02 13.28 0.68
C VAL A 54 2.84 12.51 -0.35
N SER A 55 2.22 11.53 -0.99
CA SER A 55 2.77 10.92 -2.20
C SER A 55 2.54 11.90 -3.36
N ALA A 56 3.35 11.83 -4.41
CA ALA A 56 3.12 12.63 -5.62
C ALA A 56 1.71 12.43 -6.24
N TYR A 57 0.99 11.37 -5.84
CA TYR A 57 -0.42 11.12 -6.17
C TYR A 57 -1.41 11.97 -5.37
N SER A 58 -1.04 12.46 -4.18
CA SER A 58 -1.85 13.38 -3.37
C SER A 58 -2.05 14.75 -4.02
N ILE A 59 -1.14 15.17 -4.91
CA ILE A 59 -1.30 16.40 -5.71
C ILE A 59 -2.51 16.33 -6.65
N PHE A 60 -2.94 15.12 -7.01
CA PHE A 60 -4.07 14.89 -7.91
C PHE A 60 -5.26 14.21 -7.21
N ASN A 61 -5.11 13.79 -5.95
CA ASN A 61 -6.14 13.07 -5.20
C ASN A 61 -5.90 13.24 -3.68
N GLU A 62 -6.22 14.43 -3.16
CA GLU A 62 -6.10 14.79 -1.74
C GLU A 62 -6.82 13.81 -0.79
N ASP A 63 -7.92 13.21 -1.27
CA ASP A 63 -8.79 12.38 -0.45
C ASP A 63 -8.49 10.87 -0.52
N PHE A 64 -7.40 10.46 -1.19
CA PHE A 64 -7.08 9.03 -1.40
C PHE A 64 -8.28 8.22 -1.93
N ARG A 65 -9.15 8.85 -2.73
CA ARG A 65 -10.30 8.16 -3.31
C ARG A 65 -9.77 7.11 -4.28
N GLU A 66 -9.99 5.86 -3.94
CA GLU A 66 -9.69 4.73 -4.82
C GLU A 66 -10.35 4.98 -6.17
N LEU A 67 -9.60 4.82 -7.26
CA LEU A 67 -10.13 5.08 -8.59
C LEU A 67 -11.37 4.18 -8.81
N PRO A 68 -12.53 4.76 -9.15
CA PRO A 68 -13.72 3.97 -9.48
C PRO A 68 -13.39 3.21 -10.77
N ARG A 69 -13.16 1.89 -10.68
CA ARG A 69 -12.61 0.96 -11.69
C ARG A 69 -11.18 0.43 -11.38
N THR A 70 -10.72 0.42 -10.13
CA THR A 70 -9.80 -0.64 -9.67
C THR A 70 -10.61 -1.72 -8.95
N LEU A 71 -10.19 -2.99 -9.07
CA LEU A 71 -10.84 -4.11 -8.39
C LEU A 71 -10.60 -4.00 -6.88
N ASN A 72 -11.48 -3.28 -6.19
CA ASN A 72 -11.50 -3.25 -4.74
C ASN A 72 -12.01 -4.61 -4.22
N ALA A 73 -11.14 -5.33 -3.51
CA ALA A 73 -11.45 -6.65 -2.95
C ALA A 73 -12.68 -6.62 -2.04
N ASP A 74 -12.90 -5.52 -1.32
CA ASP A 74 -14.06 -5.35 -0.45
C ASP A 74 -15.35 -5.09 -1.24
N ALA A 75 -15.26 -4.44 -2.40
CA ALA A 75 -16.39 -4.28 -3.31
C ALA A 75 -16.78 -5.63 -3.94
N ILE A 76 -15.79 -6.45 -4.31
CA ILE A 76 -16.02 -7.80 -4.85
C ILE A 76 -16.63 -8.72 -3.80
N ASP A 77 -16.13 -8.73 -2.56
CA ASP A 77 -16.70 -9.57 -1.49
C ASP A 77 -18.15 -9.18 -1.17
N ARG A 78 -18.44 -7.86 -1.14
CA ARG A 78 -19.81 -7.36 -0.98
C ARG A 78 -20.71 -7.78 -2.14
N ASP A 79 -20.29 -7.63 -3.38
CA ASP A 79 -21.05 -8.04 -4.57
C ASP A 79 -21.25 -9.56 -4.65
N MET A 80 -20.25 -10.36 -4.23
CA MET A 80 -20.41 -11.81 -4.12
C MET A 80 -21.43 -12.19 -3.04
N ARG A 81 -21.49 -11.45 -1.93
CA ARG A 81 -22.44 -11.68 -0.83
C ARG A 81 -23.86 -11.23 -1.15
N THR A 82 -24.05 -10.06 -1.77
CA THR A 82 -25.36 -9.58 -2.25
C THR A 82 -25.84 -10.37 -3.47
N GLY A 83 -24.94 -10.79 -4.36
CA GLY A 83 -25.24 -11.67 -5.49
C GLY A 83 -25.92 -12.96 -5.05
N LYS A 84 -25.33 -13.69 -4.08
CA LYS A 84 -25.93 -14.91 -3.50
C LYS A 84 -27.34 -14.69 -2.95
N THR A 85 -27.60 -13.51 -2.37
CA THR A 85 -28.91 -13.15 -1.78
C THR A 85 -29.98 -12.93 -2.86
N ASN A 86 -29.63 -12.32 -4.00
CA ASN A 86 -30.56 -12.10 -5.10
C ASN A 86 -30.91 -13.40 -5.83
N TYR A 87 -29.95 -14.28 -6.09
CA TYR A 87 -30.22 -15.59 -6.71
C TYR A 87 -31.10 -16.49 -5.83
N THR A 88 -30.89 -16.49 -4.50
CA THR A 88 -31.75 -17.26 -3.58
C THR A 88 -33.17 -16.69 -3.51
N ARG A 89 -33.33 -15.36 -3.53
CA ARG A 89 -34.65 -14.72 -3.55
C ARG A 89 -35.42 -15.00 -4.84
N LEU A 90 -34.75 -14.96 -6.00
CA LEU A 90 -35.36 -15.27 -7.30
C LEU A 90 -35.78 -16.74 -7.39
N ARG A 91 -34.92 -17.65 -6.90
CA ARG A 91 -35.23 -19.08 -6.85
C ARG A 91 -36.41 -19.39 -5.93
N SER A 92 -36.48 -18.73 -4.78
CA SER A 92 -37.61 -18.87 -3.84
C SER A 92 -38.93 -18.42 -4.46
N LYS A 93 -38.97 -17.24 -5.11
CA LYS A 93 -40.17 -16.75 -5.81
C LYS A 93 -40.64 -17.70 -6.92
N ASN A 94 -39.72 -18.21 -7.73
CA ASN A 94 -40.05 -19.17 -8.79
C ASN A 94 -40.60 -20.49 -8.23
N ASN A 95 -40.05 -20.98 -7.12
CA ASN A 95 -40.53 -22.20 -6.48
C ASN A 95 -41.92 -22.01 -5.85
N LEU A 96 -42.19 -20.87 -5.24
CA LEU A 96 -43.51 -20.52 -4.70
C LEU A 96 -44.57 -20.42 -5.81
N GLN A 97 -44.20 -19.84 -6.95
CA GLN A 97 -45.11 -19.72 -8.09
C GLN A 97 -45.40 -21.08 -8.74
N LYS A 98 -44.41 -21.97 -8.81
CA LYS A 98 -44.62 -23.38 -9.20
C LYS A 98 -45.51 -24.14 -8.22
N ALA A 99 -45.31 -23.95 -6.91
CA ALA A 99 -46.14 -24.60 -5.89
C ALA A 99 -47.60 -24.13 -5.97
N HIS A 100 -47.83 -22.84 -6.22
CA HIS A 100 -49.17 -22.29 -6.41
C HIS A 100 -49.84 -22.82 -7.71
N ASN A 101 -49.10 -22.88 -8.82
CA ASN A 101 -49.62 -23.39 -10.09
C ASN A 101 -49.88 -24.91 -10.06
N SER A 102 -49.11 -25.65 -9.28
CA SER A 102 -49.29 -27.10 -9.07
C SER A 102 -50.55 -27.46 -8.26
N ASN A 103 -51.09 -26.52 -7.47
CA ASN A 103 -52.20 -26.79 -6.56
C ASN A 103 -53.57 -26.31 -7.09
N GLY A 104 -53.59 -25.50 -8.15
CA GLY A 104 -54.81 -24.99 -8.81
C GLY A 104 -55.26 -25.79 -10.04
N GLY A 105 -54.63 -26.94 -10.31
CA GLY A 105 -54.88 -27.76 -11.50
C GLY A 105 -55.65 -29.06 -11.25
N ARG A 106 -56.47 -29.14 -10.20
CA ARG A 106 -57.36 -30.27 -9.92
C ARG A 106 -58.77 -29.81 -9.67
#